data_AF-A0A0E3MAJ3-F1
#
_entry.id   AF-A0A0E3MAJ3-F1
#
_cell.length_a   1.000
_cell.length_b   1.000
_cell.length_c   1.000
_cell.angle_alpha   90.00
_cell.angle_beta   90.00
_cell.angle_gamma   90.00
#
_symmetry.space_group_name_H-M   'P 1'
#
loop_
_entity.id
_entity.type
_entity.pdbx_description
1 polymer ?
#
loop_
_entity_poly.entity_id
_entity_poly.type
_entity_poly.pdbx_seq_one_letter_code
_entity_poly.pdbx_strand_id
1 'polypeptide(L)'
;MIDYKQLMQDILDKKVKIELMLDRAIKIGSQNITSESGFVEAYELSDSEKYRAILTRGDDIYYAETELCADMQQNGSCTYRYEQVYKVILNDSCNCQCECK
;
A
#
# COMPACT_ATOMS: atom_id res chain seq x y z
N MET A 1 9.91 -11.50 -12.53
CA MET A 1 8.93 -10.41 -12.67
C MET A 1 7.86 -10.64 -11.61
N ILE A 2 7.54 -9.63 -10.81
CA ILE A 2 6.58 -9.75 -9.70
C ILE A 2 5.16 -9.68 -10.26
N ASP A 3 4.30 -10.60 -9.83
CA ASP A 3 2.87 -10.51 -10.08
C ASP A 3 2.24 -9.63 -8.99
N TYR A 4 1.98 -8.37 -9.32
CA TYR A 4 1.45 -7.40 -8.36
C TYR A 4 0.01 -7.69 -7.93
N LYS A 5 -0.77 -8.39 -8.75
CA LYS A 5 -2.13 -8.80 -8.40
C LYS A 5 -2.07 -9.89 -7.34
N GLN A 6 -1.21 -10.89 -7.52
CA GLN A 6 -0.99 -11.93 -6.51
C GLN A 6 -0.40 -11.34 -5.23
N LEU A 7 0.58 -10.43 -5.35
CA LEU A 7 1.16 -9.75 -4.20
C LEU A 7 0.12 -8.98 -3.37
N MET A 8 -0.80 -8.27 -4.03
CA MET A 8 -1.93 -7.60 -3.37
C MET A 8 -2.75 -8.60 -2.54
N GLN A 9 -3.09 -9.76 -3.10
CA GLN A 9 -3.82 -10.80 -2.36
C GLN A 9 -3.01 -11.34 -1.19
N ASP A 10 -1.71 -11.59 -1.38
CA ASP A 10 -0.85 -12.10 -0.31
C ASP A 10 -0.68 -11.10 0.85
N ILE A 11 -0.70 -9.79 0.56
CA ILE A 11 -0.73 -8.73 1.58
C ILE A 11 -2.06 -8.76 2.36
N LEU A 12 -3.20 -8.82 1.65
CA LEU A 12 -4.53 -8.89 2.27
C LEU A 12 -4.72 -10.15 3.11
N ASP A 13 -4.17 -11.28 2.65
CA ASP A 13 -4.15 -12.57 3.34
C ASP A 13 -3.10 -12.63 4.48
N LYS A 14 -2.33 -11.56 4.71
CA LYS A 14 -1.25 -11.47 5.72
C LYS A 14 -0.15 -12.52 5.55
N LYS A 15 0.07 -12.97 4.31
CA LYS A 15 1.15 -13.88 3.93
C LYS A 15 2.49 -13.17 3.70
N VAL A 16 2.44 -11.85 3.50
CA VAL A 16 3.63 -10.99 3.35
C VAL A 16 3.75 -10.09 4.56
N LYS A 17 4.99 -9.92 5.02
CA LYS A 17 5.29 -8.97 6.10
C LYS A 17 5.28 -7.56 5.53
N ILE A 18 4.60 -6.66 6.23
CA ILE A 18 4.57 -5.23 5.90
C ILE A 18 4.98 -4.41 7.13
N GLU A 19 5.60 -3.27 6.90
CA GLU A 19 6.04 -2.34 7.95
C GLU A 19 5.44 -0.96 7.70
N LEU A 20 4.71 -0.43 8.68
CA LEU A 20 4.07 0.89 8.58
C LEU A 20 5.13 1.99 8.52
N MET A 21 5.16 2.72 7.41
CA MET A 21 6.10 3.82 7.19
C MET A 21 5.46 5.18 7.43
N LEU A 22 4.15 5.28 7.19
CA LEU A 22 3.40 6.52 7.34
C LEU A 22 1.96 6.22 7.71
N ASP A 23 1.44 7.02 8.63
CA ASP A 23 0.02 7.04 9.02
C ASP A 23 -0.40 8.49 9.26
N ARG A 24 -1.34 9.01 8.46
CA ARG A 24 -1.78 10.41 8.56
C ARG A 24 -3.21 10.63 8.12
N ALA A 25 -3.87 11.59 8.78
CA ALA A 25 -5.11 12.19 8.33
C ALA A 25 -4.82 13.41 7.46
N ILE A 26 -5.49 13.54 6.32
CA ILE A 26 -5.30 14.64 5.37
C ILE A 26 -6.64 15.24 5.00
N LYS A 27 -6.71 16.56 4.98
CA LYS A 27 -7.89 17.26 4.47
C LYS A 27 -8.06 16.99 2.98
N ILE A 28 -9.26 16.56 2.59
CA ILE A 28 -9.61 16.29 1.19
C ILE A 28 -9.36 17.55 0.34
N GLY A 29 -8.72 17.36 -0.82
CA GLY A 29 -8.25 18.43 -1.70
C GLY A 29 -6.78 18.81 -1.53
N SER A 30 -6.09 18.29 -0.51
CA SER A 30 -4.63 18.38 -0.40
C SER A 30 -3.94 17.32 -1.29
N GLN A 31 -2.70 17.57 -1.71
CA GLN A 31 -1.96 16.68 -2.61
C GLN A 31 -1.82 15.25 -2.05
N ASN A 32 -1.82 14.26 -2.96
CA ASN A 32 -1.66 12.84 -2.62
C ASN A 32 -0.18 12.53 -2.34
N ILE A 33 0.08 11.47 -1.56
CA ILE A 33 1.47 11.05 -1.33
C ILE A 33 2.17 10.57 -2.60
N THR A 34 1.41 9.95 -3.51
CA THR A 34 1.91 9.45 -4.79
C THR A 34 2.39 10.58 -5.70
N SER A 35 1.78 11.77 -5.62
CA SER A 35 2.14 12.91 -6.48
C SER A 35 3.44 13.62 -6.07
N GLU A 36 3.89 13.53 -4.82
CA GLU A 36 5.05 14.27 -4.33
C GLU A 36 6.31 13.40 -4.11
N SER A 37 6.15 12.08 -4.02
CA SER A 37 7.18 11.22 -3.37
C SER A 37 8.00 10.35 -4.32
N GLY A 38 7.79 10.46 -5.64
CA GLY A 38 8.47 9.61 -6.62
C GLY A 38 8.03 8.14 -6.59
N PHE A 39 6.85 7.87 -6.05
CA PHE A 39 6.22 6.56 -6.15
C PHE A 39 5.65 6.35 -7.56
N VAL A 40 5.81 5.15 -8.09
CA VAL A 40 5.13 4.69 -9.30
C VAL A 40 4.08 3.68 -8.90
N GLU A 41 2.83 3.89 -9.33
CA GLU A 41 1.77 2.92 -9.11
C GLU A 41 1.98 1.71 -10.03
N ALA A 42 2.07 0.52 -9.43
CA ALA A 42 2.26 -0.73 -10.15
C ALA A 42 0.96 -1.54 -10.28
N TYR A 43 0.06 -1.41 -9.28
CA TYR A 43 -1.24 -2.08 -9.28
C TYR A 43 -2.22 -1.36 -8.36
N GLU A 44 -3.47 -1.23 -8.77
CA GLU A 44 -4.55 -0.62 -8.01
C GLU A 44 -5.64 -1.67 -7.69
N LEU A 45 -6.16 -1.62 -6.47
CA LEU A 45 -7.38 -2.30 -6.04
C LEU A 45 -8.24 -1.31 -5.24
N SER A 46 -9.15 -0.62 -5.92
CA SER A 46 -10.02 0.37 -5.32
C SER A 46 -11.50 -0.05 -5.35
N ASP A 47 -12.23 0.38 -4.32
CA ASP A 47 -13.68 0.40 -4.26
C ASP A 47 -14.18 1.81 -3.93
N SER A 48 -15.47 2.00 -3.68
CA SER A 48 -16.07 3.32 -3.45
C SER A 48 -15.58 4.03 -2.19
N GLU A 49 -15.03 3.29 -1.22
CA GLU A 49 -14.66 3.83 0.11
C GLU A 49 -13.16 3.72 0.38
N LYS A 50 -12.52 2.70 -0.20
CA LYS A 50 -11.11 2.36 0.04
C LYS A 50 -10.36 2.27 -1.27
N TYR A 51 -9.28 3.02 -1.33
CA TYR A 51 -8.28 2.88 -2.37
C TYR A 51 -7.09 2.10 -1.79
N ARG A 52 -6.65 1.06 -2.50
CA ARG A 52 -5.44 0.32 -2.17
C ARG A 52 -4.55 0.24 -3.39
N ALA A 53 -3.24 0.37 -3.19
CA ALA A 53 -2.29 0.27 -4.29
C ALA A 53 -0.98 -0.40 -3.88
N ILE A 54 -0.37 -1.08 -4.86
CA ILE A 54 1.05 -1.41 -4.82
C ILE A 54 1.80 -0.29 -5.51
N LEU A 55 2.77 0.28 -4.79
CA LEU A 55 3.64 1.33 -5.28
C LEU A 55 5.08 0.81 -5.34
N THR A 56 5.87 1.33 -6.27
CA THR A 56 7.32 1.07 -6.34
C THR A 56 8.09 2.38 -6.24
N ARG A 57 9.29 2.31 -5.66
CA ARG A 57 10.25 3.41 -5.66
C ARG A 57 11.66 2.82 -5.70
N GLY A 58 12.29 2.87 -6.87
CA GLY A 58 13.48 2.07 -7.13
C GLY A 58 13.15 0.59 -7.05
N ASP A 59 13.96 -0.19 -6.31
CA ASP A 59 13.77 -1.63 -6.13
C ASP A 59 12.82 -1.96 -4.95
N ASP A 60 12.42 -0.96 -4.16
CA ASP A 60 11.53 -1.14 -3.03
C ASP A 60 10.05 -1.17 -3.46
N ILE A 61 9.26 -2.00 -2.78
CA ILE A 61 7.83 -2.15 -2.99
C ILE A 61 7.09 -1.68 -1.74
N TYR A 62 5.98 -0.99 -1.97
CA TYR A 62 5.14 -0.42 -0.94
C TYR A 62 3.69 -0.78 -1.18
N TYR A 63 2.94 -0.80 -0.09
CA TYR A 63 1.50 -0.96 -0.07
C TYR A 63 0.89 0.29 0.51
N ALA A 64 -0.08 0.88 -0.17
CA ALA A 64 -0.79 2.06 0.30
C ALA A 64 -2.27 1.72 0.50
N GLU A 65 -2.84 2.21 1.61
CA GLU A 65 -4.28 2.24 1.84
C GLU A 65 -4.71 3.69 2.03
N THR A 66 -5.84 4.04 1.42
CA THR A 66 -6.49 5.33 1.60
C THR A 66 -7.96 5.11 1.86
N GLU A 67 -8.44 5.56 3.02
CA GLU A 67 -9.85 5.55 3.38
C GLU A 67 -10.41 6.95 3.19
N LEU A 68 -11.37 7.08 2.27
CA LEU A 68 -12.06 8.34 2.00
C LEU A 68 -13.19 8.53 3.02
N CYS A 69 -13.41 9.79 3.43
CA CYS A 69 -14.50 10.14 4.34
C CYS A 69 -14.44 9.41 5.68
N ALA A 70 -13.25 9.11 6.21
CA ALA A 70 -13.08 8.41 7.50
C ALA A 70 -13.76 9.15 8.68
N ASP A 71 -14.07 10.45 8.53
CA ASP A 71 -14.79 11.27 9.51
C ASP A 71 -16.33 11.24 9.39
N MET A 72 -16.90 10.56 8.39
CA MET A 72 -18.35 10.57 8.13
C MET A 72 -19.18 10.09 9.33
N GLN A 73 -18.69 9.10 10.09
CA GLN A 73 -19.41 8.58 11.25
C GLN A 73 -19.44 9.55 12.44
N GLN A 74 -18.49 10.47 12.55
CA GLN A 74 -18.40 11.38 13.70
C GLN A 74 -19.15 12.69 13.47
N ASN A 75 -19.06 13.26 12.26
CA ASN A 75 -19.56 14.62 11.99
C ASN A 75 -20.55 14.72 10.81
N GLY A 76 -20.85 13.62 10.11
CA GLY A 76 -21.66 13.65 8.88
C GLY A 76 -21.01 14.42 7.71
N SER A 77 -19.74 14.82 7.86
CA SER A 77 -18.94 15.48 6.84
C SER A 77 -17.90 14.51 6.28
N CYS A 78 -17.60 14.63 4.99
CA CYS A 78 -16.43 14.00 4.37
C CYS A 78 -15.35 15.08 4.19
N THR A 79 -14.56 15.29 5.24
CA THR A 79 -13.55 16.37 5.26
C THR A 79 -12.14 15.79 5.19
N TYR A 80 -11.95 14.57 5.69
CA TYR A 80 -10.64 13.95 5.78
C TYR A 80 -10.59 12.62 5.03
N ARG A 81 -9.40 12.32 4.53
CA ARG A 81 -9.00 10.97 4.16
C ARG A 81 -7.87 10.51 5.08
N TYR A 82 -7.82 9.23 5.36
CA TYR A 82 -6.72 8.62 6.09
C TYR A 82 -5.82 7.89 5.10
N GLU A 83 -4.53 8.19 5.11
CA GLU A 83 -3.52 7.54 4.28
C GLU A 83 -2.55 6.75 5.15
N GLN A 84 -2.36 5.48 4.80
CA GLN A 84 -1.31 4.65 5.36
C GLN A 84 -0.44 4.09 4.26
N VAL A 85 0.88 4.11 4.47
CA VAL A 85 1.85 3.53 3.55
C VAL A 85 2.72 2.56 4.30
N TYR A 86 2.91 1.38 3.74
CA TYR A 86 3.68 0.30 4.30
C TYR A 86 4.80 -0.10 3.34
N LYS A 87 5.99 -0.37 3.87
CA LYS A 87 7.03 -1.06 3.11
C LYS A 87 6.72 -2.55 3.09
N VAL A 88 6.74 -3.15 1.90
CA VAL A 88 6.53 -4.59 1.70
C VAL A 88 7.86 -5.29 1.86
N ILE A 89 7.93 -6.22 2.81
CA ILE A 89 9.12 -7.04 3.07
C ILE A 89 8.86 -8.40 2.41
N LEU A 90 9.34 -8.52 1.17
CA LEU A 90 9.40 -9.81 0.50
C LEU A 90 10.47 -10.63 1.20
N ASN A 91 10.08 -11.73 1.84
CA ASN A 91 11.07 -12.69 2.33
C ASN A 91 11.80 -13.22 1.10
N ASP A 92 13.13 -13.07 1.06
CA ASP A 92 13.97 -13.81 0.14
C ASP A 92 13.91 -15.30 0.50
N SER A 93 12.83 -16.00 0.12
CA SER A 93 12.85 -17.47 -0.02
C SER A 93 13.60 -17.84 -1.31
N CYS A 94 14.83 -17.34 -1.41
CA CYS A 94 15.88 -17.83 -2.30
C CYS A 94 17.20 -17.93 -1.52
N ASN A 95 17.16 -18.56 -0.34
CA ASN A 95 18.33 -19.34 0.05
C ASN A 95 18.33 -20.58 -0.84
N CYS A 96 19.16 -20.52 -1.87
CA CYS A 96 19.50 -21.59 -2.80
C CYS A 96 19.48 -22.96 -2.10
N GLN A 97 18.54 -23.83 -2.51
CA GLN A 97 18.80 -25.26 -2.46
C GLN A 97 19.89 -25.56 -3.49
N CYS A 98 21.15 -25.31 -3.14
CA CYS A 98 22.25 -25.99 -3.81
C CYS A 98 22.16 -27.44 -3.36
N GLU A 99 21.60 -28.29 -4.22
CA GLU A 99 21.79 -29.73 -4.16
C GLU A 99 23.30 -30.03 -4.09
N CYS A 100 23.80 -30.38 -2.91
CA CYS A 100 25.05 -31.11 -2.81
C CYS A 100 24.73 -32.57 -3.16
N LYS A 101 25.04 -32.95 -4.41
CA LYS A 101 25.18 -34.35 -4.80
C LYS A 101 26.31 -35.03 -4.03
#